data_AF-A0A2P8DT59-F1
#
_entry.id   AF-A0A2P8DT59-F1
#
_cell.length_a   1.000
_cell.length_b   1.000
_cell.length_c   1.000
_cell.angle_alpha   90.00
_cell.angle_beta   90.00
_cell.angle_gamma   90.00
#
_symmetry.space_group_name_H-M   'P 1'
#
loop_
_entity.id
_entity.type
_entity.pdbx_description
1 polymer ?
#
loop_
_entity_poly.entity_id
_entity_poly.type
_entity_poly.pdbx_seq_one_letter_code
_entity_poly.pdbx_strand_id
1 'polypeptide(L)'
;MTGFEPIDDAAPLPVDPVQGRVYEFGWQSWSPSTVYPVTAGHGYRPTDDVFLTPYYRREKPPSTTSFQGEGLLAVEPAPGEPVHVVALDDGRVEVPTIRAAYRDGAVRIVVDGAVEHTVDDGPGGLYGALARFADRYTASVGRPTIRSAPPVWASWYQYFTEFTEDDLVRNLDLMDRLELPVGVVRLDDAFQAGIGDWLEPSEGFTSVEGMIGRVLDRGRRAGIWTAPLLVGAHSRTFAEHPDWLVRDSAGQPILAMHNWDQDCYVLDPTHPGAAEYLREVFTTYAGYGATYFMVDFMYAGAVEGVRHDDVAALTAYRGALELIRESIGPDALLQGCGAPMFPSIGLVDTMRVGTDVAPHWDAAGEFSRPATQAAVVSTVGRGFTQGRFWVNDPDCLVARPQIERREVWADVVERYGAVRISSDGLDQLDDWGLETTRRLLEPARTEPFEPARVPIDPSLHGSGPTTAAATQEATDDADG
;
A
#
# COMPACT_ATOMS: atom_id res chain seq x y z
N MET A 1 1.36 11.82 -26.09
CA MET A 1 2.54 11.28 -25.37
C MET A 1 3.72 12.22 -25.60
N THR A 2 3.71 13.38 -24.96
CA THR A 2 4.89 14.23 -24.85
C THR A 2 5.63 13.84 -23.59
N GLY A 3 6.96 13.70 -23.64
CA GLY A 3 7.81 13.52 -22.46
C GLY A 3 8.29 12.09 -22.17
N PHE A 4 7.96 11.07 -22.97
CA PHE A 4 8.60 9.75 -22.85
C PHE A 4 9.73 9.61 -23.87
N GLU A 5 10.92 9.25 -23.40
CA GLU A 5 12.13 9.05 -24.20
C GLU A 5 12.66 7.62 -24.01
N PRO A 6 13.29 7.01 -25.01
CA PRO A 6 14.00 5.75 -24.83
C PRO A 6 15.08 5.89 -23.73
N ILE A 7 15.28 4.84 -22.93
CA ILE A 7 16.27 4.84 -21.82
C ILE A 7 17.74 4.99 -22.27
N ASP A 8 18.00 5.03 -23.59
CA ASP A 8 19.30 5.19 -24.26
C ASP A 8 19.08 5.26 -25.80
N ASP A 9 20.16 5.31 -26.60
CA ASP A 9 20.17 4.86 -28.03
C ASP A 9 19.94 3.33 -28.18
N ALA A 10 19.52 2.66 -27.11
CA ALA A 10 19.49 1.21 -26.99
C ALA A 10 18.57 0.56 -28.03
N ALA A 11 19.16 -0.41 -28.74
CA ALA A 11 18.40 -1.33 -29.58
C ALA A 11 17.34 -2.06 -28.73
N PRO A 12 16.21 -2.48 -29.34
CA PRO A 12 15.21 -3.29 -28.66
C PRO A 12 15.85 -4.50 -27.97
N LEU A 13 15.49 -4.75 -26.71
CA LEU A 13 16.00 -5.87 -25.92
C LEU A 13 15.39 -7.19 -26.42
N PRO A 14 16.16 -8.10 -27.05
CA PRO A 14 15.62 -9.38 -27.47
C PRO A 14 15.15 -10.19 -26.25
N VAL A 15 13.97 -10.82 -26.34
CA VAL A 15 13.42 -11.64 -25.26
C VAL A 15 12.82 -12.93 -25.83
N ASP A 16 12.83 -14.00 -25.03
CA ASP A 16 12.11 -15.22 -25.39
C ASP A 16 10.59 -14.97 -25.28
N PRO A 17 9.79 -15.25 -26.32
CA PRO A 17 8.35 -14.99 -26.30
C PRO A 17 7.55 -15.85 -25.31
N VAL A 18 8.09 -16.99 -24.89
CA VAL A 18 7.41 -17.94 -23.99
C VAL A 18 7.89 -17.74 -22.56
N GLN A 19 9.19 -17.57 -22.38
CA GLN A 19 9.83 -17.56 -21.07
C GLN A 19 10.21 -16.17 -20.58
N GLY A 20 10.23 -15.16 -21.45
CA GLY A 20 10.53 -13.78 -21.07
C GLY A 20 9.49 -13.21 -20.10
N ARG A 21 9.95 -12.41 -19.14
CA ARG A 21 9.14 -11.84 -18.08
C ARG A 21 9.38 -10.35 -17.90
N VAL A 22 8.33 -9.61 -17.51
CA VAL A 22 8.38 -8.20 -17.13
C VAL A 22 7.79 -8.03 -15.73
N TYR A 23 8.48 -7.31 -14.86
CA TYR A 23 7.99 -6.93 -13.54
C TYR A 23 7.57 -5.47 -13.50
N GLU A 24 6.37 -5.20 -12.98
CA GLU A 24 5.87 -3.85 -12.70
C GLU A 24 5.94 -3.56 -11.20
N PHE A 25 6.54 -2.42 -10.83
CA PHE A 25 6.42 -1.86 -9.49
C PHE A 25 5.36 -0.76 -9.50
N GLY A 26 4.21 -1.01 -8.88
CA GLY A 26 3.11 -0.05 -8.81
C GLY A 26 3.38 1.14 -7.88
N TRP A 27 2.69 2.26 -8.13
CA TRP A 27 2.86 3.56 -7.48
C TRP A 27 2.86 3.54 -5.95
N GLN A 28 1.82 2.96 -5.36
CA GLN A 28 1.51 3.05 -3.93
C GLN A 28 1.14 1.67 -3.36
N SER A 29 0.98 1.57 -2.05
CA SER A 29 0.58 0.35 -1.31
C SER A 29 -0.42 -0.57 -2.02
N TRP A 30 -1.54 -0.05 -2.53
CA TRP A 30 -2.57 -0.88 -3.20
C TRP A 30 -2.35 -1.10 -4.69
N SER A 31 -1.39 -0.41 -5.33
CA SER A 31 -1.11 -0.63 -6.75
C SER A 31 -0.63 -2.06 -7.00
N PRO A 32 -1.19 -2.78 -8.00
CA PRO A 32 -0.69 -4.10 -8.37
C PRO A 32 0.80 -4.07 -8.68
N SER A 33 1.56 -5.02 -8.14
CA SER A 33 2.99 -5.19 -8.39
C SER A 33 3.33 -6.65 -8.52
N THR A 34 3.69 -7.10 -9.72
CA THR A 34 3.99 -8.51 -9.99
C THR A 34 4.71 -8.69 -11.32
N VAL A 35 5.00 -9.95 -11.63
CA VAL A 35 5.66 -10.41 -12.85
C VAL A 35 4.62 -10.91 -13.86
N TYR A 36 4.82 -10.55 -15.12
CA TYR A 36 3.98 -10.93 -16.25
C TYR A 36 4.82 -11.60 -17.34
N PRO A 37 4.24 -12.54 -18.12
CA PRO A 37 4.82 -12.92 -19.41
C PRO A 37 4.97 -11.69 -20.32
N VAL A 38 6.08 -11.57 -21.06
CA VAL A 38 6.30 -10.47 -22.01
C VAL A 38 5.16 -10.35 -23.04
N THR A 39 4.49 -11.46 -23.36
CA THR A 39 3.36 -11.51 -24.30
C THR A 39 2.02 -11.05 -23.73
N ALA A 40 1.93 -10.75 -22.43
CA ALA A 40 0.70 -10.22 -21.83
C ALA A 40 0.36 -8.81 -22.37
N GLY A 41 1.36 -8.08 -22.89
CA GLY A 41 1.21 -6.75 -23.48
C GLY A 41 1.12 -5.61 -22.46
N HIS A 42 0.40 -5.81 -21.35
CA HIS A 42 0.33 -4.91 -20.21
C HIS A 42 0.08 -5.67 -18.90
N GLY A 43 0.33 -5.04 -17.75
CA GLY A 43 -0.01 -5.59 -16.44
C GLY A 43 -1.47 -5.38 -16.06
N TYR A 44 -1.82 -5.60 -14.79
CA TYR A 44 -3.17 -5.32 -14.29
C TYR A 44 -3.53 -3.84 -14.40
N ARG A 45 -4.76 -3.54 -14.81
CA ARG A 45 -5.27 -2.19 -15.04
C ARG A 45 -6.65 -2.07 -14.39
N PRO A 46 -7.05 -0.86 -13.96
CA PRO A 46 -8.34 -0.69 -13.34
C PRO A 46 -9.44 -0.92 -14.38
N THR A 47 -10.52 -1.56 -13.94
CA THR A 47 -11.72 -1.84 -14.73
C THR A 47 -12.71 -0.67 -14.74
N ASP A 48 -12.52 0.28 -13.82
CA ASP A 48 -13.33 1.49 -13.65
C ASP A 48 -12.44 2.69 -13.28
N ASP A 49 -12.79 3.88 -13.77
CA ASP A 49 -12.07 5.13 -13.54
C ASP A 49 -12.03 5.53 -12.05
N VAL A 50 -12.96 5.06 -11.23
CA VAL A 50 -12.96 5.33 -9.77
C VAL A 50 -11.69 4.83 -9.07
N PHE A 51 -10.99 3.86 -9.65
CA PHE A 51 -9.75 3.31 -9.08
C PHE A 51 -8.49 4.04 -9.55
N LEU A 52 -8.57 4.93 -10.53
CA LEU A 52 -7.38 5.59 -11.12
C LEU A 52 -6.60 6.40 -10.10
N THR A 53 -7.27 7.22 -9.29
CA THR A 53 -6.60 8.06 -8.29
C THR A 53 -6.20 7.26 -7.03
N PRO A 54 -7.07 6.41 -6.45
CA PRO A 54 -6.71 5.70 -5.23
C PRO A 54 -5.69 4.58 -5.46
N TYR A 55 -5.65 3.93 -6.63
CA TYR A 55 -4.80 2.76 -6.89
C TYR A 55 -3.64 3.01 -7.86
N TYR A 56 -3.69 4.06 -8.68
CA TYR A 56 -2.64 4.41 -9.64
C TYR A 56 -2.20 5.86 -9.45
N ARG A 57 -1.15 6.24 -10.17
CA ARG A 57 -0.70 7.63 -10.19
C ARG A 57 -1.58 8.43 -11.14
N ARG A 58 -2.43 9.29 -10.58
CA ARG A 58 -3.42 10.10 -11.32
C ARG A 58 -2.82 10.84 -12.51
N GLU A 59 -1.64 11.43 -12.34
CA GLU A 59 -0.97 12.27 -13.34
C GLU A 59 -0.26 11.46 -14.42
N LYS A 60 -0.12 10.15 -14.21
CA LYS A 60 0.53 9.20 -15.12
C LYS A 60 -0.41 8.03 -15.41
N PRO A 61 -1.49 8.25 -16.19
CA PRO A 61 -2.52 7.24 -16.41
C PRO A 61 -1.93 5.91 -16.88
N PRO A 62 -2.46 4.78 -16.38
CA PRO A 62 -1.87 3.49 -16.64
C PRO A 62 -2.05 3.08 -18.12
N SER A 63 -0.98 2.57 -18.74
CA SER A 63 -0.97 2.22 -20.16
C SER A 63 -1.73 0.91 -20.44
N THR A 64 -2.62 0.91 -21.44
CA THR A 64 -3.33 -0.29 -21.92
C THR A 64 -2.57 -1.05 -23.02
N THR A 65 -1.40 -0.57 -23.43
CA THR A 65 -0.62 -1.14 -24.55
C THR A 65 0.84 -1.41 -24.21
N SER A 66 1.22 -1.19 -22.95
CA SER A 66 2.55 -1.44 -22.44
C SER A 66 2.49 -1.79 -20.97
N PHE A 67 3.54 -2.45 -20.49
CA PHE A 67 3.81 -2.49 -19.06
C PHE A 67 4.13 -1.09 -18.55
N GLN A 68 3.88 -0.85 -17.26
CA GLN A 68 4.12 0.43 -16.59
C GLN A 68 4.54 0.19 -15.13
N GLY A 69 5.75 0.63 -14.79
CA GLY A 69 6.24 0.69 -13.42
C GLY A 69 6.49 2.14 -12.99
N GLU A 70 6.27 2.45 -11.73
CA GLU A 70 6.56 3.75 -11.15
C GLU A 70 7.88 3.64 -10.36
N GLY A 71 8.94 4.21 -10.93
CA GLY A 71 10.28 4.19 -10.37
C GLY A 71 11.05 2.89 -10.55
N LEU A 72 10.40 1.78 -10.90
CA LEU A 72 11.07 0.49 -11.10
C LEU A 72 10.32 -0.41 -12.09
N LEU A 73 11.05 -0.93 -13.07
CA LEU A 73 10.62 -1.97 -13.99
C LEU A 73 11.80 -2.90 -14.26
N ALA A 74 11.54 -4.21 -14.32
CA ALA A 74 12.58 -5.19 -14.66
C ALA A 74 12.13 -6.12 -15.78
N VAL A 75 13.06 -6.52 -16.64
CA VAL A 75 12.83 -7.48 -17.73
C VAL A 75 13.84 -8.62 -17.60
N GLU A 76 13.34 -9.84 -17.48
CA GLU A 76 14.15 -11.07 -17.56
C GLU A 76 13.94 -11.68 -18.96
N PRO A 77 14.93 -11.63 -19.87
CA PRO A 77 14.76 -12.08 -21.25
C PRO A 77 14.39 -13.56 -21.37
N ALA A 78 14.99 -14.40 -20.53
CA ALA A 78 14.69 -15.82 -20.34
C ALA A 78 15.30 -16.28 -19.01
N PRO A 79 14.85 -17.42 -18.44
CA PRO A 79 15.43 -17.96 -17.21
C PRO A 79 16.94 -18.17 -17.32
N GLY A 80 17.70 -17.54 -16.41
CA GLY A 80 19.16 -17.64 -16.37
C GLY A 80 19.90 -16.61 -17.23
N GLU A 81 19.19 -15.83 -18.04
CA GLU A 81 19.77 -14.65 -18.70
C GLU A 81 19.85 -13.47 -17.73
N PRO A 82 20.79 -12.53 -17.92
CA PRO A 82 20.88 -11.32 -17.10
C PRO A 82 19.57 -10.51 -17.11
N VAL A 83 19.18 -10.02 -15.94
CA VAL A 83 17.95 -9.24 -15.74
C VAL A 83 18.25 -7.76 -15.99
N HIS A 84 17.45 -7.13 -16.85
CA HIS A 84 17.53 -5.70 -17.12
C HIS A 84 16.66 -4.97 -16.11
N VAL A 85 17.26 -4.24 -15.18
CA VAL A 85 16.57 -3.43 -14.17
C VAL A 85 16.68 -1.97 -14.57
N VAL A 86 15.54 -1.32 -14.78
CA VAL A 86 15.44 0.12 -15.02
C VAL A 86 14.77 0.73 -13.81
N ALA A 87 15.48 1.64 -13.13
CA ALA A 87 15.01 2.17 -11.87
C ALA A 87 15.39 3.63 -11.68
N LEU A 88 14.65 4.31 -10.82
CA LEU A 88 14.92 5.69 -10.44
C LEU A 88 16.24 5.85 -9.66
N ASP A 89 16.79 7.07 -9.68
CA ASP A 89 17.99 7.42 -8.91
C ASP A 89 17.65 7.72 -7.44
N ASP A 90 16.72 8.65 -7.20
CA ASP A 90 16.26 9.04 -5.86
C ASP A 90 14.76 9.33 -5.84
N GLY A 91 13.99 8.36 -5.35
CA GLY A 91 12.53 8.42 -5.27
C GLY A 91 11.98 9.38 -4.23
N ARG A 92 12.86 10.08 -3.51
CA ARG A 92 12.49 11.19 -2.63
C ARG A 92 12.39 12.51 -3.38
N VAL A 93 13.02 12.60 -4.55
CA VAL A 93 13.04 13.78 -5.42
C VAL A 93 12.07 13.60 -6.57
N GLU A 94 12.19 12.49 -7.28
CA GLU A 94 11.40 12.20 -8.47
C GLU A 94 11.09 10.69 -8.56
N VAL A 95 9.87 10.37 -8.98
CA VAL A 95 9.52 9.01 -9.36
C VAL A 95 9.15 9.04 -10.85
N PRO A 96 10.04 8.62 -11.76
CA PRO A 96 9.73 8.51 -13.18
C PRO A 96 8.78 7.34 -13.45
N THR A 97 7.93 7.47 -14.46
CA THR A 97 7.14 6.37 -15.02
C THR A 97 7.97 5.66 -16.09
N ILE A 98 8.07 4.34 -15.99
CA ILE A 98 8.83 3.47 -16.89
C ILE A 98 7.85 2.58 -17.63
N ARG A 99 7.89 2.60 -18.97
CA ARG A 99 7.00 1.79 -19.82
C ARG A 99 7.78 0.83 -20.69
N ALA A 100 7.33 -0.42 -20.76
CA ALA A 100 7.94 -1.45 -21.59
C ALA A 100 6.91 -2.06 -22.55
N ALA A 101 7.22 -2.12 -23.84
CA ALA A 101 6.35 -2.69 -24.86
C ALA A 101 7.06 -3.81 -25.62
N TYR A 102 6.44 -4.99 -25.64
CA TYR A 102 6.91 -6.15 -26.40
C TYR A 102 6.42 -6.08 -27.86
N ARG A 103 7.35 -6.10 -28.83
CA ARG A 103 7.08 -6.13 -30.27
C ARG A 103 8.18 -6.89 -31.00
N ASP A 104 7.80 -7.75 -31.95
CA ASP A 104 8.73 -8.43 -32.86
C ASP A 104 9.88 -9.19 -32.17
N GLY A 105 9.58 -9.88 -31.06
CA GLY A 105 10.59 -10.65 -30.31
C GLY A 105 11.49 -9.82 -29.40
N ALA A 106 11.17 -8.54 -29.18
CA ALA A 106 11.96 -7.66 -28.34
C ALA A 106 11.10 -6.72 -27.48
N VAL A 107 11.66 -6.25 -26.36
CA VAL A 107 11.07 -5.24 -25.48
C VAL A 107 11.73 -3.89 -25.73
N ARG A 108 10.91 -2.85 -25.88
CA ARG A 108 11.34 -1.45 -25.94
C ARG A 108 10.92 -0.73 -24.68
N ILE A 109 11.85 -0.04 -24.04
CA ILE A 109 11.61 0.68 -22.79
C ILE A 109 11.70 2.18 -23.04
N VAL A 110 10.72 2.93 -22.53
CA VAL A 110 10.68 4.38 -22.54
C VAL A 110 10.38 4.92 -21.14
N VAL A 111 10.90 6.09 -20.82
CA VAL A 111 10.83 6.72 -19.50
C VAL A 111 10.53 8.20 -19.62
N ASP A 112 9.96 8.81 -18.59
CA ASP A 112 9.64 10.24 -18.58
C ASP A 112 10.42 11.07 -17.55
N GLY A 113 11.50 10.50 -17.02
CA GLY A 113 12.41 11.15 -16.08
C GLY A 113 13.72 10.37 -15.95
N ALA A 114 14.58 10.80 -15.03
CA ALA A 114 15.92 10.22 -14.85
C ALA A 114 15.86 8.80 -14.27
N VAL A 115 16.58 7.87 -14.89
CA VAL A 115 16.69 6.47 -14.47
C VAL A 115 18.10 5.93 -14.67
N GLU A 116 18.46 4.92 -13.88
CA GLU A 116 19.58 4.04 -14.11
C GLU A 116 19.09 2.75 -14.79
N HIS A 117 19.81 2.32 -15.83
CA HIS A 117 19.65 0.98 -16.41
C HIS A 117 20.83 0.08 -15.98
N THR A 118 20.54 -0.92 -15.15
CA THR A 118 21.49 -1.97 -14.77
C THR A 118 21.17 -3.29 -15.47
N VAL A 119 22.20 -4.00 -15.94
CA VAL A 119 22.09 -5.41 -16.34
C VAL A 119 22.67 -6.26 -15.22
N ASP A 120 21.83 -7.06 -14.56
CA ASP A 120 22.18 -7.83 -13.37
C ASP A 120 22.24 -9.33 -13.70
N ASP A 121 23.45 -9.90 -13.61
CA ASP A 121 23.75 -11.32 -13.86
C ASP A 121 23.88 -12.15 -12.58
N GLY A 122 23.45 -11.60 -11.44
CA GLY A 122 23.53 -12.27 -10.15
C GLY A 122 22.51 -13.40 -9.98
N PRO A 123 22.64 -14.22 -8.91
CA PRO A 123 21.78 -15.36 -8.68
C PRO A 123 20.33 -14.97 -8.34
N GLY A 124 19.40 -15.91 -8.44
CA GLY A 124 18.00 -15.73 -8.01
C GLY A 124 17.08 -15.09 -9.04
N GLY A 125 17.53 -14.96 -10.30
CA GLY A 125 16.74 -14.46 -11.42
C GLY A 125 16.17 -13.06 -11.15
N LEU A 126 15.00 -12.80 -11.71
CA LEU A 126 14.29 -11.52 -11.59
C LEU A 126 14.20 -11.01 -10.14
N TYR A 127 13.72 -11.82 -9.19
CA TYR A 127 13.57 -11.38 -7.79
C TYR A 127 14.90 -11.20 -7.07
N GLY A 128 15.93 -11.97 -7.45
CA GLY A 128 17.30 -11.74 -6.98
C GLY A 128 17.83 -10.37 -7.43
N ALA A 129 17.58 -9.98 -8.68
CA ALA A 129 17.95 -8.68 -9.20
C ALA A 129 17.18 -7.53 -8.52
N LEU A 130 15.88 -7.70 -8.25
CA LEU A 130 15.07 -6.74 -7.49
C LEU A 130 15.60 -6.55 -6.05
N ALA A 131 15.96 -7.64 -5.37
CA ALA A 131 16.54 -7.58 -4.03
C ALA A 131 17.88 -6.82 -4.03
N ARG A 132 18.76 -7.12 -4.99
CA ARG A 132 20.04 -6.41 -5.15
C ARG A 132 19.85 -4.94 -5.51
N PHE A 133 18.87 -4.63 -6.37
CA PHE A 133 18.48 -3.25 -6.64
C PHE A 133 18.10 -2.53 -5.34
N ALA A 134 17.21 -3.11 -4.52
CA ALA A 134 16.80 -2.51 -3.26
C ALA A 134 17.98 -2.29 -2.29
N ASP A 135 18.94 -3.22 -2.25
CA ASP A 135 20.16 -3.09 -1.46
C ASP A 135 21.09 -1.97 -1.95
N ARG A 136 21.22 -1.78 -3.27
CA ARG A 136 21.99 -0.69 -3.89
C ARG A 136 21.30 0.66 -3.68
N TYR A 137 20.00 0.72 -3.94
CA TYR A 137 19.18 1.92 -3.79
C TYR A 137 19.23 2.44 -2.35
N THR A 138 18.97 1.60 -1.35
CA THR A 138 19.06 2.04 0.06
C THR A 138 20.48 2.40 0.48
N ALA A 139 21.52 1.84 -0.15
CA ALA A 139 22.88 2.27 0.08
C ALA A 139 23.17 3.68 -0.48
N SER A 140 22.53 4.07 -1.58
CA SER A 140 22.71 5.39 -2.20
C SER A 140 21.89 6.49 -1.51
N VAL A 141 20.61 6.22 -1.22
CA VAL A 141 19.71 7.24 -0.64
C VAL A 141 19.77 7.30 0.90
N GLY A 142 20.36 6.29 1.54
CA GLY A 142 20.44 6.18 2.99
C GLY A 142 19.61 5.00 3.50
N ARG A 143 20.26 4.13 4.29
CA ARG A 143 19.64 2.90 4.77
C ARG A 143 18.59 3.21 5.86
N PRO A 144 17.33 2.78 5.68
CA PRO A 144 16.32 2.92 6.72
C PRO A 144 16.71 2.16 8.00
N THR A 145 16.24 2.66 9.15
CA THR A 145 16.32 1.89 10.40
C THR A 145 15.16 0.90 10.43
N ILE A 146 15.47 -0.39 10.33
CA ILE A 146 14.46 -1.44 10.38
C ILE A 146 14.12 -1.78 11.83
N ARG A 147 12.86 -1.54 12.23
CA ARG A 147 12.36 -1.80 13.60
C ARG A 147 11.38 -2.96 13.58
N SER A 148 11.54 -3.90 14.51
CA SER A 148 10.54 -4.94 14.72
C SER A 148 9.26 -4.35 15.34
N ALA A 149 8.11 -4.82 14.90
CA ALA A 149 6.80 -4.50 15.45
C ALA A 149 6.27 -5.67 16.29
N PRO A 150 5.69 -5.44 17.48
CA PRO A 150 4.97 -6.49 18.19
C PRO A 150 3.75 -6.98 17.38
N PRO A 151 3.23 -8.19 17.66
CA PRO A 151 1.99 -8.65 17.06
C PRO A 151 0.84 -7.68 17.34
N VAL A 152 0.03 -7.45 16.31
CA VAL A 152 -1.06 -6.46 16.33
C VAL A 152 -2.40 -7.19 16.24
N TRP A 153 -3.39 -6.70 16.99
CA TRP A 153 -4.79 -6.93 16.67
C TRP A 153 -5.40 -5.61 16.19
N ALA A 154 -6.17 -5.66 15.10
CA ALA A 154 -6.77 -4.50 14.45
C ALA A 154 -8.30 -4.68 14.35
N SER A 155 -9.07 -3.60 14.53
CA SER A 155 -10.54 -3.68 14.53
C SER A 155 -11.19 -3.77 13.14
N TRP A 156 -10.46 -3.50 12.06
CA TRP A 156 -11.05 -3.25 10.74
C TRP A 156 -11.83 -4.42 10.12
N TYR A 157 -11.21 -5.58 9.87
CA TYR A 157 -11.80 -6.63 9.00
C TYR A 157 -12.89 -7.49 9.64
N GLN A 158 -13.24 -7.22 10.90
CA GLN A 158 -14.41 -7.77 11.57
C GLN A 158 -15.54 -6.75 11.67
N TYR A 159 -15.21 -5.52 12.10
CA TYR A 159 -16.20 -4.55 12.56
C TYR A 159 -16.37 -3.38 11.59
N PHE A 160 -15.37 -3.12 10.74
CA PHE A 160 -15.30 -1.96 9.85
C PHE A 160 -15.64 -0.67 10.62
N THR A 161 -16.42 0.22 10.02
CA THR A 161 -16.88 1.48 10.62
C THR A 161 -17.92 1.28 11.74
N GLU A 162 -18.35 0.05 12.02
CA GLU A 162 -19.32 -0.27 13.08
C GLU A 162 -18.64 -0.66 14.41
N PHE A 163 -17.31 -0.57 14.52
CA PHE A 163 -16.59 -0.88 15.75
C PHE A 163 -16.96 0.08 16.89
N THR A 164 -17.22 -0.47 18.08
CA THR A 164 -17.63 0.30 19.25
C THR A 164 -16.70 0.11 20.46
N GLU A 165 -16.89 0.96 21.48
CA GLU A 165 -16.22 0.83 22.77
C GLU A 165 -16.51 -0.52 23.47
N ASP A 166 -17.72 -1.07 23.31
CA ASP A 166 -18.09 -2.38 23.85
C ASP A 166 -17.35 -3.52 23.14
N ASP A 167 -17.14 -3.41 21.83
CA ASP A 167 -16.34 -4.37 21.06
C ASP A 167 -14.87 -4.34 21.49
N LEU A 168 -14.32 -3.15 21.74
CA LEU A 168 -12.97 -3.00 22.29
C LEU A 168 -12.82 -3.74 23.62
N VAL A 169 -13.71 -3.48 24.58
CA VAL A 169 -13.66 -4.14 25.90
C VAL A 169 -13.80 -5.65 25.76
N ARG A 170 -14.73 -6.12 24.93
CA ARG A 170 -14.93 -7.56 24.69
C ARG A 170 -13.68 -8.23 24.12
N ASN A 171 -13.02 -7.62 23.14
CA ASN A 171 -11.82 -8.21 22.54
C ASN A 171 -10.63 -8.14 23.50
N LEU A 172 -10.46 -7.07 24.27
CA LEU A 172 -9.43 -7.00 25.32
C LEU A 172 -9.59 -8.14 26.34
N ASP A 173 -10.82 -8.39 26.79
CA ASP A 173 -11.14 -9.52 27.66
C ASP A 173 -10.82 -10.87 27.03
N LEU A 174 -11.13 -11.05 25.74
CA LEU A 174 -10.86 -12.29 25.02
C LEU A 174 -9.36 -12.50 24.81
N MET A 175 -8.60 -11.46 24.48
CA MET A 175 -7.15 -11.55 24.35
C MET A 175 -6.50 -12.09 25.64
N ASP A 176 -6.95 -11.63 26.80
CA ASP A 176 -6.47 -12.11 28.09
C ASP A 176 -6.90 -13.55 28.36
N ARG A 177 -8.19 -13.86 28.20
CA ARG A 177 -8.73 -15.21 28.48
C ARG A 177 -8.16 -16.29 27.57
N LEU A 178 -7.88 -15.95 26.31
CA LEU A 178 -7.36 -16.86 25.29
C LEU A 178 -5.83 -16.88 25.25
N GLU A 179 -5.18 -16.06 26.08
CA GLU A 179 -3.72 -15.91 26.17
C GLU A 179 -3.08 -15.63 24.81
N LEU A 180 -3.70 -14.75 24.01
CA LEU A 180 -3.18 -14.38 22.70
C LEU A 180 -2.00 -13.42 22.84
N PRO A 181 -0.91 -13.60 22.07
CA PRO A 181 0.32 -12.80 22.17
C PRO A 181 0.19 -11.41 21.52
N VAL A 182 -0.93 -10.71 21.74
CA VAL A 182 -1.18 -9.38 21.17
C VAL A 182 -0.40 -8.31 21.95
N GLY A 183 0.59 -7.70 21.29
CA GLY A 183 1.40 -6.61 21.86
C GLY A 183 0.86 -5.21 21.57
N VAL A 184 0.13 -5.05 20.47
CA VAL A 184 -0.51 -3.79 20.06
C VAL A 184 -1.99 -4.05 19.76
N VAL A 185 -2.87 -3.17 20.25
CA VAL A 185 -4.27 -3.09 19.81
C VAL A 185 -4.40 -1.83 18.98
N ARG A 186 -4.57 -2.00 17.66
CA ARG A 186 -4.78 -0.91 16.71
C ARG A 186 -6.27 -0.65 16.54
N LEU A 187 -6.64 0.59 16.76
CA LEU A 187 -7.99 1.11 16.62
C LEU A 187 -8.07 1.71 15.20
N ASP A 188 -8.72 0.98 14.31
CA ASP A 188 -8.92 1.37 12.90
C ASP A 188 -10.10 2.34 12.75
N ASP A 189 -10.37 2.76 11.52
CA ASP A 189 -11.48 3.62 11.12
C ASP A 189 -12.84 3.23 11.74
N ALA A 190 -13.30 4.04 12.69
CA ALA A 190 -14.61 3.97 13.36
C ALA A 190 -14.72 5.01 14.50
N PHE A 191 -13.60 5.32 15.16
CA PHE A 191 -13.60 6.05 16.43
C PHE A 191 -13.67 7.58 16.28
N GLN A 192 -13.34 8.11 15.11
CA GLN A 192 -13.30 9.54 14.82
C GLN A 192 -14.68 10.06 14.38
N ALA A 193 -14.99 11.32 14.66
CA ALA A 193 -16.24 11.96 14.26
C ALA A 193 -16.42 12.05 12.73
N GLY A 194 -15.32 12.15 11.98
CA GLY A 194 -15.33 12.15 10.52
C GLY A 194 -13.92 12.19 9.93
N ILE A 195 -13.82 12.00 8.61
CA ILE A 195 -12.55 12.11 7.89
C ILE A 195 -12.09 13.57 7.88
N GLY A 196 -11.05 13.85 8.65
CA GLY A 196 -10.56 15.21 8.92
C GLY A 196 -10.85 15.70 10.34
N ASP A 197 -11.77 15.07 11.09
CA ASP A 197 -12.16 15.47 12.45
C ASP A 197 -11.70 14.43 13.47
N TRP A 198 -10.38 14.36 13.68
CA TRP A 198 -9.70 13.26 14.37
C TRP A 198 -9.79 13.33 15.91
N LEU A 199 -9.88 14.53 16.48
CA LEU A 199 -9.86 14.73 17.94
C LEU A 199 -11.23 14.55 18.60
N GLU A 200 -12.29 14.50 17.81
CA GLU A 200 -13.66 14.30 18.29
C GLU A 200 -14.04 12.82 18.12
N PRO A 201 -14.62 12.18 19.15
CA PRO A 201 -15.04 10.79 19.04
C PRO A 201 -16.32 10.66 18.20
N SER A 202 -16.51 9.52 17.55
CA SER A 202 -17.79 9.10 16.99
C SER A 202 -18.79 8.72 18.10
N GLU A 203 -20.06 8.50 17.73
CA GLU A 203 -21.11 8.10 18.68
C GLU A 203 -20.82 6.75 19.39
N GLY A 204 -19.98 5.90 18.80
CA GLY A 204 -19.59 4.60 19.36
C GLY A 204 -18.58 4.66 20.50
N PHE A 205 -18.05 5.85 20.81
CA PHE A 205 -16.99 6.03 21.81
C PHE A 205 -17.25 7.24 22.72
N THR A 206 -16.97 7.07 24.01
CA THR A 206 -17.11 8.17 24.97
C THR A 206 -16.03 9.26 24.78
N SER A 207 -14.78 8.86 24.55
CA SER A 207 -13.66 9.75 24.24
C SER A 207 -12.49 8.98 23.62
N VAL A 208 -11.68 9.67 22.81
CA VAL A 208 -10.48 9.07 22.20
C VAL A 208 -9.43 8.72 23.26
N GLU A 209 -9.21 9.59 24.25
CA GLU A 209 -8.29 9.33 25.38
C GLU A 209 -8.72 8.09 26.18
N GLY A 210 -10.01 7.95 26.49
CA GLY A 210 -10.53 6.83 27.26
C GLY A 210 -10.45 5.50 26.52
N MET A 211 -10.59 5.53 25.19
CA MET A 211 -10.38 4.37 24.32
C MET A 211 -8.91 3.90 24.36
N ILE A 212 -7.96 4.82 24.21
CA ILE A 212 -6.52 4.52 24.33
C ILE A 212 -6.18 4.02 25.73
N GLY A 213 -6.68 4.69 26.78
CA GLY A 213 -6.46 4.33 28.17
C GLY A 213 -6.87 2.88 28.48
N ARG A 214 -8.00 2.41 27.95
CA ARG A 214 -8.45 1.02 28.12
C ARG A 214 -7.48 -0.01 27.57
N VAL A 215 -6.82 0.28 26.44
CA VAL A 215 -5.78 -0.59 25.89
C VAL A 215 -4.56 -0.62 26.81
N LEU A 216 -4.14 0.57 27.28
CA LEU A 216 -2.97 0.73 28.15
C LEU A 216 -3.19 0.07 29.52
N ASP A 217 -4.39 0.17 30.10
CA ASP A 217 -4.77 -0.46 31.37
C ASP A 217 -4.67 -1.99 31.33
N ARG A 218 -4.70 -2.57 30.13
CA ARG A 218 -4.49 -4.01 29.89
C ARG A 218 -3.03 -4.37 29.62
N GLY A 219 -2.10 -3.43 29.78
CA GLY A 219 -0.66 -3.64 29.59
C GLY A 219 -0.25 -3.80 28.12
N ARG A 220 -1.12 -3.41 27.17
CA ARG A 220 -0.85 -3.47 25.73
C ARG A 220 -0.52 -2.08 25.20
N ARG A 221 0.18 -2.01 24.07
CA ARG A 221 0.40 -0.74 23.35
C ARG A 221 -0.86 -0.36 22.57
N ALA A 222 -1.22 0.92 22.59
CA ALA A 222 -2.28 1.44 21.74
C ALA A 222 -1.74 1.84 20.35
N GLY A 223 -2.47 1.43 19.32
CA GLY A 223 -2.28 1.85 17.94
C GLY A 223 -3.48 2.63 17.41
N ILE A 224 -3.23 3.64 16.57
CA ILE A 224 -4.27 4.53 16.04
C ILE A 224 -4.16 4.63 14.52
N TRP A 225 -5.28 4.46 13.82
CA TRP A 225 -5.43 4.74 12.39
C TRP A 225 -5.86 6.20 12.16
N THR A 226 -5.36 6.80 11.09
CA THR A 226 -5.80 8.10 10.56
C THR A 226 -5.66 8.11 9.04
N ALA A 227 -6.47 8.90 8.34
CA ALA A 227 -6.27 9.26 6.93
C ALA A 227 -5.86 10.74 6.83
N PRO A 228 -4.66 11.13 7.31
CA PRO A 228 -4.36 12.50 7.70
C PRO A 228 -4.37 13.49 6.52
N LEU A 229 -4.26 13.00 5.28
CA LEU A 229 -4.22 13.84 4.07
C LEU A 229 -5.55 13.86 3.31
N LEU A 230 -6.62 13.31 3.90
CA LEU A 230 -7.98 13.40 3.40
C LEU A 230 -8.85 14.27 4.32
N VAL A 231 -9.77 15.00 3.69
CA VAL A 231 -10.85 15.76 4.34
C VAL A 231 -12.17 15.39 3.67
N GLY A 232 -13.11 14.82 4.43
CA GLY A 232 -14.44 14.46 3.94
C GLY A 232 -15.35 15.68 3.81
N ALA A 233 -16.21 15.70 2.78
CA ALA A 233 -17.15 16.79 2.51
C ALA A 233 -18.11 17.09 3.67
N HIS A 234 -18.36 16.11 4.54
CA HIS A 234 -19.24 16.25 5.71
C HIS A 234 -18.50 16.69 6.99
N SER A 235 -17.16 16.81 6.95
CA SER A 235 -16.36 17.18 8.12
C SER A 235 -16.49 18.67 8.48
N ARG A 236 -16.29 18.99 9.76
CA ARG A 236 -16.13 20.36 10.24
C ARG A 236 -14.90 20.99 9.62
N THR A 237 -13.80 20.24 9.49
CA THR A 237 -12.59 20.70 8.82
C THR A 237 -12.86 21.21 7.40
N PHE A 238 -13.67 20.51 6.59
CA PHE A 238 -14.07 20.98 5.26
C PHE A 238 -14.88 22.28 5.32
N ALA A 239 -15.85 22.36 6.23
CA ALA A 239 -16.74 23.51 6.34
C ALA A 239 -16.05 24.77 6.89
N GLU A 240 -15.16 24.60 7.86
CA GLU A 240 -14.49 25.69 8.59
C GLU A 240 -13.19 26.13 7.92
N HIS A 241 -12.50 25.21 7.21
CA HIS A 241 -11.18 25.44 6.62
C HIS A 241 -11.05 25.00 5.14
N PRO A 242 -11.92 25.46 4.22
CA PRO A 242 -11.82 25.11 2.80
C PRO A 242 -10.53 25.65 2.15
N ASP A 243 -9.87 26.64 2.75
CA ASP A 243 -8.57 27.17 2.35
C ASP A 243 -7.41 26.20 2.59
N TRP A 244 -7.58 25.17 3.43
CA TRP A 244 -6.57 24.15 3.69
C TRP A 244 -6.48 23.07 2.60
N LEU A 245 -7.35 23.10 1.59
CA LEU A 245 -7.42 22.06 0.56
C LEU A 245 -6.55 22.40 -0.63
N VAL A 246 -5.90 21.38 -1.20
CA VAL A 246 -5.20 21.50 -2.48
C VAL A 246 -6.21 21.79 -3.58
N ARG A 247 -5.88 22.72 -4.48
CA ARG A 247 -6.78 23.19 -5.53
C ARG A 247 -6.27 22.86 -6.92
N ASP A 248 -7.19 22.70 -7.87
CA ASP A 248 -6.85 22.63 -9.28
C ASP A 248 -6.54 24.03 -9.86
N SER A 249 -6.19 24.08 -11.15
CA SER A 249 -5.92 25.35 -11.85
C SER A 249 -7.15 26.26 -11.98
N ALA A 250 -8.36 25.76 -11.77
CA ALA A 250 -9.60 26.53 -11.74
C ALA A 250 -9.96 27.01 -10.31
N GLY A 251 -9.10 26.72 -9.32
CA GLY A 251 -9.29 27.08 -7.93
C GLY A 251 -10.29 26.21 -7.18
N GLN A 252 -10.72 25.07 -7.74
CA GLN A 252 -11.62 24.13 -7.06
C GLN A 252 -10.83 23.13 -6.21
N PRO A 253 -11.32 22.74 -5.01
CA PRO A 253 -10.70 21.67 -4.23
C PRO A 253 -10.58 20.38 -5.03
N ILE A 254 -9.42 19.74 -4.93
CA ILE A 254 -9.17 18.49 -5.65
C ILE A 254 -9.88 17.32 -4.95
N LEU A 255 -10.78 16.66 -5.68
CA LEU A 255 -11.36 15.38 -5.29
C LEU A 255 -10.28 14.28 -5.36
N ALA A 256 -10.00 13.66 -4.22
CA ALA A 256 -9.09 12.52 -4.12
C ALA A 256 -9.81 11.20 -4.42
N MET A 257 -11.03 11.05 -3.88
CA MET A 257 -11.89 9.88 -4.08
C MET A 257 -13.32 10.17 -3.60
N HIS A 258 -14.25 9.28 -3.95
CA HIS A 258 -15.55 9.17 -3.29
C HIS A 258 -15.54 7.92 -2.39
N ASN A 259 -15.76 8.10 -1.09
CA ASN A 259 -15.79 7.03 -0.09
C ASN A 259 -16.55 7.47 1.17
N TRP A 260 -16.93 6.55 2.06
CA TRP A 260 -17.77 6.86 3.24
C TRP A 260 -19.04 7.65 2.88
N ASP A 261 -19.64 7.32 1.73
CA ASP A 261 -20.81 7.98 1.14
C ASP A 261 -20.64 9.51 0.98
N GLN A 262 -19.42 9.96 0.71
CA GLN A 262 -19.10 11.36 0.52
C GLN A 262 -17.87 11.57 -0.38
N ASP A 263 -17.70 12.79 -0.84
CA ASP A 263 -16.48 13.21 -1.52
C ASP A 263 -15.37 13.46 -0.49
N CYS A 264 -14.15 12.99 -0.77
CA CYS A 264 -12.97 13.26 0.04
C CYS A 264 -11.96 14.08 -0.76
N TYR A 265 -11.50 15.17 -0.16
CA TYR A 265 -10.58 16.14 -0.76
C TYR A 265 -9.18 16.02 -0.17
N VAL A 266 -8.19 16.54 -0.90
CA VAL A 266 -6.79 16.52 -0.49
C VAL A 266 -6.49 17.66 0.49
N LEU A 267 -6.04 17.32 1.71
CA LEU A 267 -5.49 18.31 2.65
C LEU A 267 -4.12 18.79 2.17
N ASP A 268 -3.86 20.10 2.24
CA ASP A 268 -2.57 20.69 1.94
C ASP A 268 -1.70 20.81 3.21
N PRO A 269 -0.73 19.92 3.43
CA PRO A 269 0.14 19.98 4.61
C PRO A 269 1.13 21.15 4.57
N THR A 270 1.21 21.91 3.47
CA THR A 270 2.04 23.12 3.38
C THR A 270 1.31 24.36 3.92
N HIS A 271 -0.02 24.30 4.04
CA HIS A 271 -0.77 25.36 4.68
C HIS A 271 -0.48 25.36 6.19
N PRO A 272 -0.08 26.49 6.80
CA PRO A 272 0.37 26.50 8.20
C PRO A 272 -0.71 26.06 9.19
N GLY A 273 -1.98 26.36 8.90
CA GLY A 273 -3.11 25.90 9.72
C GLY A 273 -3.32 24.39 9.66
N ALA A 274 -3.22 23.80 8.47
CA ALA A 274 -3.37 22.36 8.28
C ALA A 274 -2.19 21.60 8.91
N ALA A 275 -0.97 22.10 8.73
CA ALA A 275 0.24 21.55 9.34
C ALA A 275 0.16 21.56 10.88
N GLU A 276 -0.33 22.65 11.47
CA GLU A 276 -0.50 22.74 12.92
C GLU A 276 -1.60 21.81 13.43
N TYR A 277 -2.71 21.69 12.70
CA TYR A 277 -3.76 20.74 13.05
C TYR A 277 -3.24 19.28 13.02
N LEU A 278 -2.49 18.88 11.98
CA LEU A 278 -1.86 17.56 11.96
C LEU A 278 -0.91 17.37 13.14
N ARG A 279 -0.10 18.38 13.47
CA ARG A 279 0.79 18.33 14.63
C ARG A 279 0.00 18.13 15.92
N GLU A 280 -1.08 18.87 16.11
CA GLU A 280 -1.96 18.75 17.27
C GLU A 280 -2.56 17.34 17.37
N VAL A 281 -3.08 16.78 16.27
CA VAL A 281 -3.66 15.43 16.24
C VAL A 281 -2.66 14.38 16.72
N PHE A 282 -1.49 14.32 16.08
CA PHE A 282 -0.50 13.28 16.40
C PHE A 282 0.19 13.48 17.75
N THR A 283 0.45 14.73 18.17
CA THR A 283 0.99 14.99 19.52
C THR A 283 -0.03 14.68 20.62
N THR A 284 -1.32 14.92 20.37
CA THR A 284 -2.40 14.59 21.31
C THR A 284 -2.52 13.09 21.51
N TYR A 285 -2.55 12.30 20.42
CA TYR A 285 -2.59 10.84 20.52
C TYR A 285 -1.33 10.26 21.18
N ALA A 286 -0.15 10.79 20.87
CA ALA A 286 1.09 10.42 21.55
C ALA A 286 1.03 10.79 23.06
N GLY A 287 0.45 11.95 23.39
CA GLY A 287 0.20 12.39 24.76
C GLY A 287 -0.75 11.48 25.55
N TYR A 288 -1.75 10.90 24.88
CA TYR A 288 -2.61 9.85 25.44
C TYR A 288 -1.91 8.49 25.60
N GLY A 289 -0.70 8.33 25.03
CA GLY A 289 0.12 7.12 25.15
C GLY A 289 0.05 6.17 23.95
N ALA A 290 -0.52 6.58 22.81
CA ALA A 290 -0.40 5.82 21.58
C ALA A 290 1.06 5.73 21.12
N THR A 291 1.49 4.54 20.68
CA THR A 291 2.88 4.30 20.26
C THR A 291 3.00 3.55 18.93
N TYR A 292 1.87 3.33 18.27
CA TYR A 292 1.79 2.76 16.93
C TYR A 292 0.80 3.60 16.12
N PHE A 293 1.21 4.12 14.98
CA PHE A 293 0.41 5.04 14.19
C PHE A 293 0.30 4.48 12.78
N MET A 294 -0.91 4.29 12.28
CA MET A 294 -1.17 3.95 10.89
C MET A 294 -1.70 5.19 10.19
N VAL A 295 -1.01 5.58 9.11
CA VAL A 295 -1.40 6.71 8.27
C VAL A 295 -1.80 6.17 6.90
N ASP A 296 -3.06 6.37 6.55
CA ASP A 296 -3.72 5.77 5.40
C ASP A 296 -4.14 6.80 4.36
N PHE A 297 -4.48 6.33 3.16
CA PHE A 297 -4.83 7.15 1.99
C PHE A 297 -3.76 8.20 1.66
N MET A 298 -2.52 7.88 1.98
CA MET A 298 -1.39 8.80 1.95
C MET A 298 -1.05 9.29 0.53
N TYR A 299 -1.48 8.57 -0.52
CA TYR A 299 -1.40 8.99 -1.92
C TYR A 299 -2.04 10.36 -2.16
N ALA A 300 -3.05 10.73 -1.38
CA ALA A 300 -3.72 12.02 -1.48
C ALA A 300 -2.71 13.17 -1.39
N GLY A 301 -1.75 13.10 -0.46
CA GLY A 301 -0.71 14.12 -0.28
C GLY A 301 0.19 14.34 -1.50
N ALA A 302 0.31 13.32 -2.35
CA ALA A 302 1.16 13.33 -3.54
C ALA A 302 0.40 13.69 -4.83
N VAL A 303 -0.90 14.00 -4.76
CA VAL A 303 -1.68 14.46 -5.91
C VAL A 303 -1.21 15.85 -6.36
N GLU A 304 -1.01 16.05 -7.66
CA GLU A 304 -0.58 17.35 -8.17
C GLU A 304 -1.70 18.39 -8.08
N GLY A 305 -1.33 19.62 -7.74
CA GLY A 305 -2.27 20.72 -7.53
C GLY A 305 -1.61 21.95 -6.91
N VAL A 306 -2.35 23.05 -6.89
CA VAL A 306 -1.96 24.31 -6.29
C VAL A 306 -2.06 24.18 -4.77
N ARG A 307 -0.95 24.44 -4.10
CA ARG A 307 -0.76 24.42 -2.65
C ARG A 307 -0.49 25.84 -2.13
N HIS A 308 -0.50 26.00 -0.81
CA HIS A 308 -0.10 27.21 -0.11
C HIS A 308 1.35 27.56 -0.42
N ASP A 309 2.26 26.60 -0.26
CA ASP A 309 3.66 26.76 -0.68
C ASP A 309 3.86 26.30 -2.13
N ASP A 310 4.71 27.01 -2.87
CA ASP A 310 5.10 26.66 -4.25
C ASP A 310 6.15 25.53 -4.25
N VAL A 311 5.70 24.32 -3.93
CA VAL A 311 6.52 23.11 -3.86
C VAL A 311 5.87 21.96 -4.63
N ALA A 312 6.71 21.03 -5.10
CA ALA A 312 6.24 19.82 -5.76
C ALA A 312 5.39 18.94 -4.82
N ALA A 313 4.43 18.21 -5.37
CA ALA A 313 3.53 17.34 -4.61
C ALA A 313 4.27 16.28 -3.77
N LEU A 314 5.35 15.71 -4.31
CA LEU A 314 6.22 14.79 -3.58
C LEU A 314 6.93 15.43 -2.38
N THR A 315 7.34 16.69 -2.51
CA THR A 315 7.94 17.45 -1.40
C THR A 315 6.92 17.69 -0.30
N ALA A 316 5.70 18.10 -0.64
CA ALA A 316 4.62 18.28 0.32
C ALA A 316 4.24 16.96 1.02
N TYR A 317 4.14 15.87 0.25
CA TYR A 317 3.89 14.53 0.77
C TYR A 317 4.94 14.10 1.81
N ARG A 318 6.23 14.25 1.48
CA ARG A 318 7.32 13.90 2.38
C ARG A 318 7.34 14.79 3.62
N GLY A 319 7.11 16.09 3.45
CA GLY A 319 7.00 17.05 4.54
C GLY A 319 5.88 16.68 5.53
N ALA A 320 4.75 16.16 5.04
CA ALA A 320 3.69 15.65 5.91
C ALA A 320 4.14 14.43 6.73
N LEU A 321 4.79 13.45 6.11
CA LEU A 321 5.32 12.28 6.82
C LEU A 321 6.40 12.66 7.85
N GLU A 322 7.27 13.62 7.52
CA GLU A 322 8.29 14.15 8.43
C GLU A 322 7.63 14.86 9.62
N LEU A 323 6.63 15.70 9.39
CA LEU A 323 5.85 16.35 10.44
C LEU A 323 5.19 15.32 11.36
N ILE A 324 4.54 14.30 10.79
CA ILE A 324 3.90 13.22 11.57
C ILE A 324 4.95 12.48 12.40
N ARG A 325 6.10 12.14 11.80
CA ARG A 325 7.20 11.45 12.48
C ARG A 325 7.74 12.25 13.67
N GLU A 326 7.91 13.55 13.51
CA GLU A 326 8.34 14.45 14.58
C GLU A 326 7.29 14.51 15.71
N SER A 327 6.01 14.60 15.36
CA SER A 327 4.90 14.71 16.32
C SER A 327 4.70 13.47 17.19
N ILE A 328 4.92 12.26 16.65
CA ILE A 328 4.73 11.00 17.39
C ILE A 328 5.95 10.59 18.23
N GLY A 329 7.08 11.28 18.05
CA GLY A 329 8.33 10.99 18.74
C GLY A 329 9.13 9.81 18.18
N PRO A 330 10.40 9.66 18.61
CA PRO A 330 11.35 8.73 17.99
C PRO A 330 11.04 7.25 18.27
N ASP A 331 10.36 6.95 19.37
CA ASP A 331 10.11 5.56 19.81
C ASP A 331 8.83 4.96 19.23
N ALA A 332 7.94 5.79 18.69
CA ALA A 332 6.70 5.34 18.09
C ALA A 332 6.94 4.68 16.72
N LEU A 333 6.16 3.63 16.43
CA LEU A 333 6.14 2.98 15.12
C LEU A 333 5.13 3.70 14.21
N LEU A 334 5.52 3.95 12.96
CA LEU A 334 4.64 4.49 11.92
C LEU A 334 4.46 3.45 10.82
N GLN A 335 3.21 3.16 10.51
CA GLN A 335 2.78 2.33 9.41
C GLN A 335 2.26 3.21 8.28
N GLY A 336 2.86 3.10 7.09
CA GLY A 336 2.33 3.69 5.87
C GLY A 336 1.26 2.79 5.23
N CYS A 337 0.19 3.40 4.75
CA CYS A 337 -0.92 2.72 4.10
C CYS A 337 -1.50 3.63 3.00
N GLY A 338 -1.88 3.03 1.87
CA GLY A 338 -2.29 3.77 0.67
C GLY A 338 -1.20 4.75 0.21
N ALA A 339 0.08 4.42 0.39
CA ALA A 339 1.18 5.39 0.39
C ALA A 339 2.12 5.21 -0.82
N PRO A 340 2.54 6.29 -1.50
CA PRO A 340 3.58 6.25 -2.52
C PRO A 340 4.83 5.52 -2.02
N MET A 341 5.23 4.46 -2.70
CA MET A 341 6.18 3.48 -2.16
C MET A 341 7.58 4.09 -1.97
N PHE A 342 8.23 4.51 -3.05
CA PHE A 342 9.59 5.08 -2.97
C PHE A 342 9.68 6.38 -2.13
N PRO A 343 8.74 7.34 -2.24
CA PRO A 343 8.77 8.55 -1.44
C PRO A 343 8.63 8.33 0.07
N SER A 344 8.14 7.16 0.51
CA SER A 344 7.96 6.82 1.93
C SER A 344 9.20 6.21 2.59
N ILE A 345 10.20 5.82 1.80
CA ILE A 345 11.39 5.11 2.31
C ILE A 345 12.14 6.00 3.31
N GLY A 346 12.48 5.41 4.45
CA GLY A 346 13.16 6.09 5.56
C GLY A 346 12.26 6.91 6.49
N LEU A 347 10.97 7.07 6.16
CA LEU A 347 10.01 7.82 6.99
C LEU A 347 9.03 6.91 7.74
N VAL A 348 8.72 5.73 7.20
CA VAL A 348 7.85 4.72 7.82
C VAL A 348 8.64 3.50 8.31
N ASP A 349 8.13 2.82 9.34
CA ASP A 349 8.74 1.61 9.89
C ASP A 349 8.16 0.36 9.25
N THR A 350 6.86 0.39 9.03
CA THR A 350 6.11 -0.67 8.38
C THR A 350 5.32 -0.08 7.22
N MET A 351 5.06 -0.86 6.19
CA MET A 351 4.34 -0.41 5.01
C MET A 351 3.39 -1.50 4.53
N ARG A 352 2.13 -1.15 4.32
CA ARG A 352 1.17 -2.03 3.66
C ARG A 352 1.59 -2.21 2.21
N VAL A 353 1.84 -3.45 1.79
CA VAL A 353 2.43 -3.76 0.47
C VAL A 353 1.45 -4.35 -0.54
N GLY A 354 0.19 -4.57 -0.18
CA GLY A 354 -0.85 -5.11 -1.06
C GLY A 354 -2.13 -4.28 -1.12
N THR A 355 -3.14 -4.75 -1.86
CA THR A 355 -4.52 -4.29 -1.67
C THR A 355 -5.04 -4.76 -0.31
N ASP A 356 -6.15 -4.20 0.14
CA ASP A 356 -6.86 -4.74 1.30
C ASP A 356 -7.32 -6.19 1.03
N VAL A 357 -7.21 -7.04 2.06
CA VAL A 357 -7.88 -8.36 2.07
C VAL A 357 -9.39 -8.18 2.15
N ALA A 358 -10.14 -9.24 1.86
CA ALA A 358 -11.59 -9.22 1.95
C ALA A 358 -12.15 -10.59 2.34
N PRO A 359 -13.42 -10.65 2.79
CA PRO A 359 -14.08 -11.93 3.01
C PRO A 359 -14.13 -12.85 1.79
N HIS A 360 -14.10 -12.27 0.58
CA HIS A 360 -14.05 -12.99 -0.70
C HIS A 360 -12.63 -13.12 -1.26
N TRP A 361 -12.41 -14.16 -2.06
CA TRP A 361 -11.13 -14.43 -2.70
C TRP A 361 -10.85 -13.47 -3.86
N ASP A 362 -11.80 -13.28 -4.78
CA ASP A 362 -11.63 -12.47 -5.99
C ASP A 362 -12.66 -11.34 -6.10
N ALA A 363 -12.31 -10.30 -6.87
CA ALA A 363 -13.19 -9.17 -7.17
C ALA A 363 -13.50 -9.10 -8.68
N ALA A 364 -13.96 -10.21 -9.28
CA ALA A 364 -14.31 -10.28 -10.70
C ALA A 364 -13.15 -9.87 -11.64
N GLY A 365 -11.91 -10.20 -11.25
CA GLY A 365 -10.70 -9.86 -11.99
C GLY A 365 -10.18 -8.44 -11.80
N GLU A 366 -10.82 -7.62 -10.95
CA GLU A 366 -10.28 -6.33 -10.51
C GLU A 366 -9.21 -6.53 -9.43
N PHE A 367 -8.00 -6.05 -9.69
CA PHE A 367 -6.85 -6.14 -8.78
C PHE A 367 -6.56 -4.82 -8.06
N SER A 368 -7.38 -3.79 -8.29
CA SER A 368 -7.36 -2.48 -7.65
C SER A 368 -8.60 -2.26 -6.78
N ARG A 369 -9.01 -3.32 -6.07
CA ARG A 369 -10.16 -3.36 -5.17
C ARG A 369 -9.88 -4.36 -4.03
N PRO A 370 -10.48 -4.21 -2.84
CA PRO A 370 -10.34 -5.19 -1.78
C PRO A 370 -10.74 -6.61 -2.23
N ALA A 371 -9.77 -7.53 -2.16
CA ALA A 371 -9.90 -8.95 -2.46
C ALA A 371 -8.63 -9.66 -2.00
N THR A 372 -8.77 -10.83 -1.37
CA THR A 372 -7.61 -11.57 -0.85
C THR A 372 -6.64 -11.97 -1.96
N GLN A 373 -7.12 -12.32 -3.16
CA GLN A 373 -6.26 -12.60 -4.32
C GLN A 373 -5.44 -11.37 -4.74
N ALA A 374 -6.03 -10.18 -4.71
CA ALA A 374 -5.31 -8.95 -5.07
C ALA A 374 -4.23 -8.60 -4.03
N ALA A 375 -4.50 -8.85 -2.75
CA ALA A 375 -3.53 -8.66 -1.67
C ALA A 375 -2.33 -9.61 -1.84
N VAL A 376 -2.60 -10.87 -2.20
CA VAL A 376 -1.57 -11.89 -2.49
C VAL A 376 -0.65 -11.44 -3.62
N VAL A 377 -1.19 -10.88 -4.71
CA VAL A 377 -0.40 -10.44 -5.88
C VAL A 377 0.74 -9.51 -5.48
N SER A 378 0.41 -8.42 -4.81
CA SER A 378 1.40 -7.40 -4.47
C SER A 378 2.22 -7.77 -3.24
N THR A 379 1.67 -8.52 -2.27
CA THR A 379 2.44 -9.02 -1.11
C THR A 379 3.62 -9.88 -1.54
N VAL A 380 3.36 -10.83 -2.44
CA VAL A 380 4.39 -11.71 -2.99
C VAL A 380 5.30 -10.94 -3.93
N GLY A 381 4.74 -10.13 -4.84
CA GLY A 381 5.51 -9.34 -5.81
C GLY A 381 6.47 -8.32 -5.18
N ARG A 382 6.12 -7.79 -4.01
CA ARG A 382 6.96 -6.87 -3.24
C ARG A 382 7.72 -7.54 -2.11
N GLY A 383 7.81 -8.88 -2.09
CA GLY A 383 8.57 -9.60 -1.07
C GLY A 383 10.02 -9.10 -0.93
N PHE A 384 10.65 -8.62 -2.02
CA PHE A 384 12.02 -8.12 -1.98
C PHE A 384 12.21 -6.84 -1.14
N THR A 385 11.15 -6.05 -0.88
CA THR A 385 11.23 -4.80 -0.10
C THR A 385 11.37 -5.04 1.40
N GLN A 386 10.94 -6.21 1.88
CA GLN A 386 11.00 -6.62 3.27
C GLN A 386 12.43 -6.51 3.81
N GLY A 387 12.60 -5.86 4.96
CA GLY A 387 13.89 -5.70 5.65
C GLY A 387 14.89 -4.83 4.90
N ARG A 388 14.52 -4.27 3.74
CA ARG A 388 15.34 -3.36 2.93
C ARG A 388 14.79 -1.95 2.99
N PHE A 389 13.53 -1.77 2.64
CA PHE A 389 12.87 -0.45 2.63
C PHE A 389 12.18 -0.14 3.97
N TRP A 390 11.58 -1.17 4.56
CA TRP A 390 10.76 -1.16 5.78
C TRP A 390 10.47 -2.62 6.18
N VAL A 391 9.62 -2.82 7.19
CA VAL A 391 8.99 -4.11 7.46
C VAL A 391 7.67 -4.20 6.67
N ASN A 392 7.51 -5.23 5.83
CA ASN A 392 6.33 -5.42 5.01
C ASN A 392 5.12 -5.82 5.88
N ASP A 393 4.05 -5.05 5.76
CA ASP A 393 2.72 -5.44 6.20
C ASP A 393 1.96 -6.07 5.02
N PRO A 394 1.70 -7.38 5.03
CA PRO A 394 0.92 -8.05 3.99
C PRO A 394 -0.57 -7.74 4.10
N ASP A 395 -1.00 -7.00 5.13
CA ASP A 395 -2.37 -6.88 5.64
C ASP A 395 -2.77 -8.00 6.63
N CYS A 396 -3.97 -7.92 7.18
CA CYS A 396 -4.39 -8.70 8.35
C CYS A 396 -4.62 -10.19 8.04
N LEU A 397 -4.15 -11.05 8.93
CA LEU A 397 -4.63 -12.41 9.08
C LEU A 397 -6.11 -12.37 9.51
N VAL A 398 -6.96 -12.89 8.63
CA VAL A 398 -8.40 -13.09 8.85
C VAL A 398 -8.69 -14.60 8.77
N ALA A 399 -8.86 -15.21 9.93
CA ALA A 399 -8.89 -16.65 10.14
C ALA A 399 -10.27 -17.20 10.53
N ARG A 400 -11.29 -16.34 10.67
CA ARG A 400 -12.66 -16.78 10.95
C ARG A 400 -13.27 -17.60 9.78
N PRO A 401 -14.25 -18.48 10.03
CA PRO A 401 -14.82 -19.38 9.00
C PRO A 401 -15.48 -18.70 7.79
N GLN A 402 -15.84 -17.42 7.92
CA GLN A 402 -16.51 -16.64 6.88
C GLN A 402 -15.56 -16.16 5.77
N ILE A 403 -14.24 -16.32 5.96
CA ILE A 403 -13.24 -15.90 4.99
C ILE A 403 -13.00 -17.01 3.97
N GLU A 404 -13.20 -16.69 2.70
CA GLU A 404 -12.89 -17.60 1.61
C GLU A 404 -11.39 -17.90 1.55
N ARG A 405 -11.04 -19.20 1.51
CA ARG A 405 -9.66 -19.69 1.39
C ARG A 405 -8.72 -19.14 2.47
N ARG A 406 -9.22 -18.95 3.69
CA ARG A 406 -8.45 -18.49 4.87
C ARG A 406 -7.15 -19.27 5.11
N GLU A 407 -7.11 -20.56 4.77
CA GLU A 407 -5.91 -21.39 4.88
C GLU A 407 -4.83 -20.95 3.88
N VAL A 408 -5.21 -20.62 2.64
CA VAL A 408 -4.29 -20.11 1.61
C VAL A 408 -3.75 -18.74 2.03
N TRP A 409 -4.61 -17.89 2.58
CA TRP A 409 -4.17 -16.59 3.08
C TRP A 409 -3.22 -16.72 4.27
N ALA A 410 -3.52 -17.59 5.24
CA ALA A 410 -2.64 -17.86 6.37
C ALA A 410 -1.25 -18.36 5.91
N ASP A 411 -1.19 -19.20 4.88
CA ASP A 411 0.05 -19.66 4.24
C ASP A 411 0.85 -18.50 3.63
N VAL A 412 0.18 -17.55 2.97
CA VAL A 412 0.82 -16.36 2.39
C VAL A 412 1.34 -15.43 3.49
N VAL A 413 0.53 -15.18 4.52
CA VAL A 413 0.94 -14.44 5.72
C VAL A 413 2.18 -15.11 6.31
N GLU A 414 2.14 -16.40 6.63
CA GLU A 414 3.27 -17.11 7.24
C GLU A 414 4.58 -16.95 6.44
N ARG A 415 4.51 -17.12 5.11
CA ARG A 415 5.68 -17.06 4.23
C ARG A 415 6.17 -15.63 4.00
N TYR A 416 5.29 -14.71 3.64
CA TYR A 416 5.65 -13.37 3.13
C TYR A 416 5.28 -12.22 4.06
N GLY A 417 4.43 -12.44 5.06
CA GLY A 417 4.11 -11.44 6.07
C GLY A 417 5.26 -11.21 7.02
N ALA A 418 5.65 -9.96 7.22
CA ALA A 418 6.62 -9.62 8.25
C ALA A 418 5.93 -9.05 9.48
N VAL A 419 5.11 -8.00 9.33
CA VAL A 419 4.19 -7.59 10.39
C VAL A 419 3.11 -8.66 10.55
N ARG A 420 2.77 -8.99 11.81
CA ARG A 420 1.73 -9.96 12.15
C ARG A 420 0.54 -9.24 12.75
N ILE A 421 -0.50 -9.10 11.94
CA ILE A 421 -1.73 -8.39 12.31
C ILE A 421 -2.89 -9.38 12.22
N SER A 422 -3.72 -9.50 13.25
CA SER A 422 -5.00 -10.23 13.20
C SER A 422 -6.15 -9.23 13.25
N SER A 423 -7.26 -9.52 12.58
CA SER A 423 -8.41 -8.60 12.54
C SER A 423 -9.76 -9.31 12.57
N ASP A 424 -9.83 -10.45 13.28
CA ASP A 424 -11.10 -11.13 13.56
C ASP A 424 -11.67 -10.71 14.91
N GLY A 425 -12.99 -10.78 15.03
CA GLY A 425 -13.62 -10.87 16.34
C GLY A 425 -13.16 -12.15 17.01
N LEU A 426 -12.53 -12.04 18.18
CA LEU A 426 -11.87 -13.19 18.80
C LEU A 426 -12.86 -14.28 19.25
N ASP A 427 -14.15 -13.94 19.37
CA ASP A 427 -15.26 -14.85 19.62
C ASP A 427 -15.85 -15.48 18.35
N GLN A 428 -15.42 -15.02 17.17
CA GLN A 428 -15.81 -15.55 15.86
C GLN A 428 -14.81 -16.58 15.30
N LEU A 429 -13.71 -16.81 16.01
CA LEU A 429 -12.71 -17.81 15.63
C LEU A 429 -13.19 -19.22 16.03
N ASP A 430 -13.11 -20.16 15.09
CA ASP A 430 -13.18 -21.59 15.39
C ASP A 430 -11.83 -22.10 15.91
N ASP A 431 -11.77 -23.37 16.30
CA ASP A 431 -10.54 -23.97 16.85
C ASP A 431 -9.33 -23.80 15.92
N TRP A 432 -9.53 -23.95 14.61
CA TRP A 432 -8.48 -23.75 13.62
C TRP A 432 -8.04 -22.29 13.55
N GLY A 433 -8.99 -21.35 13.50
CA GLY A 433 -8.71 -19.92 13.41
C GLY A 433 -7.99 -19.42 14.65
N LEU A 434 -8.40 -19.86 15.84
CA LEU A 434 -7.76 -19.51 17.09
C LEU A 434 -6.33 -20.02 17.17
N GLU A 435 -6.09 -21.29 16.83
CA GLU A 435 -4.74 -21.86 16.86
C GLU A 435 -3.82 -21.25 15.79
N THR A 436 -4.36 -20.98 14.60
CA THR A 436 -3.61 -20.31 13.53
C THR A 436 -3.24 -18.89 13.92
N THR A 437 -4.17 -18.12 14.50
CA THR A 437 -3.90 -16.77 15.02
C THR A 437 -2.85 -16.81 16.13
N ARG A 438 -2.95 -17.74 17.09
CA ARG A 438 -1.94 -17.88 18.16
C ARG A 438 -0.54 -18.18 17.61
N ARG A 439 -0.45 -19.07 16.62
CA ARG A 439 0.83 -19.47 16.01
C ARG A 439 1.45 -18.36 15.17
N LEU A 440 0.64 -17.60 14.42
CA LEU A 440 1.13 -16.60 13.47
C LEU A 440 1.29 -15.20 14.07
N LEU A 441 0.71 -14.90 15.23
CA LEU A 441 0.95 -13.65 15.95
C LEU A 441 2.30 -13.70 16.70
N GLU A 442 3.37 -13.55 15.94
CA GLU A 442 4.76 -13.45 16.42
C GLU A 442 5.37 -12.06 16.15
N PRO A 443 6.41 -11.62 16.89
CA PRO A 443 7.08 -10.35 16.61
C PRO A 443 7.56 -10.27 15.15
N ALA A 444 7.49 -9.08 14.56
CA ALA A 444 7.76 -8.92 13.15
C ALA A 444 9.21 -9.24 12.80
N ARG A 445 9.39 -10.00 11.71
CA ARG A 445 10.69 -10.31 11.13
C ARG A 445 11.30 -9.04 10.53
N THR A 446 12.58 -8.81 10.77
CA THR A 446 13.30 -7.62 10.27
C THR A 446 14.33 -7.98 9.22
N GLU A 447 14.65 -9.26 9.08
CA GLU A 447 15.59 -9.74 8.10
C GLU A 447 15.04 -9.56 6.69
N PRO A 448 15.91 -9.21 5.72
CA PRO A 448 15.53 -9.21 4.32
C PRO A 448 15.06 -10.59 3.87
N PHE A 449 14.01 -10.62 3.04
CA PHE A 449 13.69 -11.84 2.32
C PHE A 449 14.75 -12.09 1.26
N GLU A 450 15.35 -13.27 1.35
CA GLU A 450 16.27 -13.79 0.36
C GLU A 450 15.46 -14.65 -0.62
N PRO A 451 15.34 -14.27 -1.91
CA PRO A 451 14.56 -15.04 -2.88
C PRO A 451 15.00 -16.50 -3.02
N ALA A 452 16.26 -16.81 -2.70
CA ALA A 452 16.79 -18.16 -2.67
C ALA A 452 16.31 -19.01 -1.47
N ARG A 453 15.78 -18.39 -0.41
CA ARG A 453 15.32 -19.03 0.82
C ARG A 453 13.80 -19.00 0.99
N VAL A 454 13.16 -17.95 0.47
CA VAL A 454 11.70 -17.82 0.40
C VAL A 454 11.34 -17.71 -1.07
N PRO A 455 11.20 -18.84 -1.79
CA PRO A 455 10.89 -18.82 -3.21
C PRO A 455 9.57 -18.12 -3.44
N ILE A 456 9.55 -17.17 -4.37
CA ILE A 456 8.32 -16.55 -4.84
C ILE A 456 7.50 -17.60 -5.59
N ASP A 457 6.25 -17.79 -5.18
CA ASP A 457 5.30 -18.70 -5.82
C ASP A 457 4.34 -17.92 -6.71
N PRO A 458 4.62 -17.82 -8.03
CA PRO A 458 3.77 -17.07 -8.94
C PRO A 458 2.43 -17.76 -9.22
N SER A 459 2.24 -19.03 -8.83
CA SER A 459 0.97 -19.73 -9.02
C SER A 459 -0.15 -19.16 -8.13
N LEU A 460 0.21 -18.46 -7.06
CA LEU A 460 -0.71 -17.79 -6.15
C LEU A 460 -1.44 -16.59 -6.77
N HIS A 461 -0.99 -16.12 -7.94
CA HIS A 461 -1.56 -14.97 -8.65
C HIS A 461 -2.77 -15.32 -9.54
N GLY A 462 -3.00 -16.61 -9.82
CA GLY A 462 -3.90 -17.06 -10.89
C GLY A 462 -3.24 -16.97 -12.28
N SER A 463 -3.95 -17.40 -13.33
CA SER A 463 -3.54 -17.12 -14.71
C SER A 463 -3.64 -15.61 -14.91
N GLY A 464 -2.51 -14.92 -15.11
CA GLY A 464 -2.44 -13.46 -15.32
C GLY A 464 -3.37 -12.95 -16.43
N PRO A 465 -3.41 -11.63 -16.71
CA PRO A 465 -4.39 -11.05 -17.61
C PRO A 465 -4.37 -11.76 -18.96
N THR A 466 -5.43 -12.52 -19.24
CA THR A 466 -5.64 -13.13 -20.55
C THR A 466 -6.05 -12.02 -21.48
N THR A 467 -5.31 -11.83 -22.56
CA THR A 467 -5.78 -11.03 -23.69
C THR A 467 -7.10 -11.64 -24.15
N ALA A 468 -8.22 -10.96 -23.87
CA ALA A 468 -9.46 -11.26 -24.56
C ALA A 468 -9.17 -10.99 -26.04
N ALA A 469 -8.96 -12.07 -26.81
CA ALA A 469 -8.89 -11.97 -28.24
C ALA A 469 -10.20 -11.32 -28.70
N ALA A 470 -10.08 -10.17 -29.36
CA ALA A 470 -11.21 -9.49 -29.98
C ALA A 470 -11.88 -10.44 -30.97
N THR A 471 -13.01 -11.02 -30.58
CA THR A 471 -13.88 -11.78 -31.46
C THR A 471 -15.32 -11.67 -30.97
N GLN A 472 -16.05 -10.72 -31.55
CA GLN A 472 -17.45 -10.89 -31.96
C GLN A 472 -17.75 -9.75 -32.94
N GLU A 473 -17.60 -10.01 -34.24
CA GLU A 473 -18.63 -10.54 -35.13
C GLU A 473 -19.85 -9.61 -35.18
N ALA A 474 -19.96 -8.95 -36.33
CA ALA A 474 -21.15 -8.25 -36.76
C ALA A 474 -22.34 -9.22 -36.73
N THR A 475 -23.30 -8.96 -35.86
CA THR A 475 -24.67 -9.46 -36.01
C THR A 475 -25.50 -8.34 -36.59
N ASP A 476 -25.93 -8.56 -37.84
CA ASP A 476 -27.02 -7.86 -38.50
C ASP A 476 -28.24 -7.77 -37.57
N ASP A 477 -28.67 -6.55 -37.27
CA ASP A 477 -30.03 -6.30 -36.80
C ASP A 477 -30.97 -6.37 -38.00
N ALA A 478 -31.72 -7.46 -38.06
CA ALA A 478 -32.96 -7.56 -38.81
C ALA A 478 -34.11 -7.78 -37.82
N ASP A 479 -35.03 -6.81 -37.80
CA ASP A 479 -36.46 -6.86 -37.46
C ASP A 479 -37.00 -7.98 -36.55
N GLY A 480 -37.67 -7.56 -35.46
CA GLY A 480 -38.60 -8.41 -34.69
C GLY A 480 -39.16 -7.74 -33.45
#